data_AF-A0A547LNL2-F1
#
_entry.id   AF-A0A547LNL2-F1
#
_cell.length_a   1.000
_cell.length_b   1.000
_cell.length_c   1.000
_cell.angle_alpha   90.00
_cell.angle_beta   90.00
_cell.angle_gamma   90.00
#
_symmetry.space_group_name_H-M   'P 1'
#
loop_
_entity.id
_entity.type
_entity.pdbx_description
1 polymer ?
#
loop_
_entity_poly.entity_id
_entity_poly.type
_entity_poly.pdbx_seq_one_letter_code
_entity_poly.pdbx_strand_id
1 'polypeptide(L)'
;MLRPIVHWVSLGGMDILAQVLDRVRLGGTLLLHFELGHPWHLELPARPYALFHYLSQGSATLALGQGQEIQMTAGDFVVITRGEPHVFYSDRRAEPLRIMDIDRSSPRLVFVRHGTRAKPLSTMICGNFTVSRPMFGSVLELLPPVLLLKPTADGDWLEAILRRMFSETTLERPGQRVALSRLTEVLFVEVLRSWIASLSPGQGGWLGAISDPHIGPALKLIHESPERPWTLSDLAHRVGLGRSVFSARFTKLVGQSVYRYVIERRMAEAAFLLETSDESIARIANRVGYETAAAFSKLFHRHHGLSPGRYRAVRRSDGGRRQGGVLVAEVAD
;
A
#
# COMPACT_ATOMS: atom_id res chain seq x y z
N MET A 1 37.56 -5.82 -33.13
CA MET A 1 37.08 -5.39 -31.80
C MET A 1 35.63 -4.98 -31.92
N LEU A 2 34.69 -5.80 -31.45
CA LEU A 2 33.27 -5.46 -31.39
C LEU A 2 33.03 -4.59 -30.15
N ARG A 3 32.55 -3.36 -30.34
CA ARG A 3 32.12 -2.49 -29.23
C ARG A 3 30.77 -2.98 -28.70
N PRO A 4 30.56 -3.08 -27.38
CA PRO A 4 29.26 -3.43 -26.84
C PRO A 4 28.25 -2.34 -27.19
N ILE A 5 27.10 -2.74 -27.71
CA ILE A 5 25.93 -1.87 -27.89
C ILE A 5 25.25 -1.77 -26.53
N VAL A 6 25.45 -0.65 -25.84
CA VAL A 6 24.74 -0.35 -24.59
C VAL A 6 23.47 0.41 -24.96
N HIS A 7 22.33 -0.27 -24.87
CA HIS A 7 21.03 0.38 -24.96
C HIS A 7 20.72 1.07 -23.62
N TRP A 8 20.84 2.39 -23.59
CA TRP A 8 20.35 3.20 -22.48
C TRP A 8 18.83 3.33 -22.64
N VAL A 9 18.06 2.57 -21.85
CA VAL A 9 16.65 2.87 -21.67
C VAL A 9 16.58 4.12 -20.80
N SER A 10 16.17 5.25 -21.39
CA SER A 10 15.89 6.45 -20.63
C SER A 10 14.73 6.16 -19.68
N LEU A 11 15.00 6.07 -18.38
CA LEU A 11 13.99 6.06 -17.31
C LEU A 11 13.40 7.46 -17.07
N GLY A 12 13.51 8.37 -18.06
CA GLY A 12 13.36 9.81 -17.92
C GLY A 12 11.93 10.34 -17.83
N GLY A 13 11.00 9.60 -17.23
CA GLY A 13 9.66 10.10 -16.91
C GLY A 13 9.35 9.89 -15.43
N MET A 14 8.75 10.88 -14.76
CA MET A 14 8.25 10.69 -13.41
C MET A 14 7.27 9.51 -13.36
N ASP A 15 7.57 8.53 -12.52
CA ASP A 15 6.69 7.43 -12.13
C ASP A 15 5.94 7.85 -10.85
N ILE A 16 4.64 8.15 -11.01
CA ILE A 16 3.78 8.60 -9.90
C ILE A 16 3.69 7.49 -8.83
N LEU A 17 3.62 6.22 -9.26
CA LEU A 17 3.55 5.10 -8.35
C LEU A 17 4.85 5.00 -7.55
N ALA A 18 6.01 5.10 -8.21
CA ALA A 18 7.30 5.15 -7.51
C ALA A 18 7.39 6.31 -6.51
N GLN A 19 6.99 7.53 -6.90
CA GLN A 19 7.04 8.70 -6.00
C GLN A 19 6.16 8.52 -4.75
N VAL A 20 5.01 7.85 -4.90
CA VAL A 20 4.11 7.55 -3.79
C VAL A 20 4.67 6.41 -2.94
N LEU A 21 5.23 5.36 -3.55
CA LEU A 21 5.78 4.20 -2.85
C LEU A 21 7.12 4.49 -2.14
N ASP A 22 7.98 5.35 -2.69
CA ASP A 22 9.26 5.75 -2.08
C ASP A 22 9.08 6.38 -0.69
N ARG A 23 7.91 6.97 -0.46
CA ARG A 23 7.52 7.61 0.81
C ARG A 23 6.89 6.61 1.79
N VAL A 24 6.58 5.40 1.34
CA VAL A 24 5.98 4.33 2.12
C VAL A 24 7.06 3.31 2.48
N ARG A 25 7.51 3.34 3.73
CA ARG A 25 8.36 2.26 4.27
C ARG A 25 7.45 1.13 4.74
N LEU A 26 7.29 0.11 3.90
CA LEU A 26 6.65 -1.13 4.30
C LEU A 26 7.59 -1.92 5.21
N GLY A 27 7.06 -2.39 6.32
CA GLY A 27 7.75 -3.27 7.25
C GLY A 27 6.82 -4.37 7.71
N GLY A 28 7.35 -5.27 8.54
CA GLY A 28 6.59 -6.35 9.15
C GLY A 28 6.17 -7.40 8.12
N THR A 29 6.63 -8.63 8.31
CA THR A 29 6.06 -9.76 7.56
C THR A 29 6.00 -10.91 8.51
N LEU A 30 4.84 -11.05 9.11
CA LEU A 30 4.43 -12.31 9.67
C LEU A 30 3.88 -13.13 8.50
N LEU A 31 4.47 -14.31 8.25
CA LEU A 31 3.91 -15.26 7.30
C LEU A 31 3.21 -16.38 8.07
N LEU A 32 1.95 -16.60 7.72
CA LEU A 32 1.16 -17.71 8.20
C LEU A 32 0.95 -18.68 7.06
N HIS A 33 1.14 -19.96 7.33
CA HIS A 33 0.87 -21.03 6.39
C HIS A 33 -0.24 -21.90 6.97
N PHE A 34 -1.42 -21.83 6.36
CA PHE A 34 -2.57 -22.63 6.73
C PHE A 34 -2.68 -23.86 5.82
N GLU A 35 -2.78 -25.04 6.42
CA GLU A 35 -3.25 -26.26 5.75
C GLU A 35 -4.62 -26.61 6.34
N LEU A 36 -5.65 -26.58 5.49
CA LEU A 36 -7.05 -26.61 5.90
C LEU A 36 -7.78 -27.77 5.20
N GLY A 37 -8.26 -28.74 5.95
CA GLY A 37 -9.06 -29.84 5.37
C GLY A 37 -10.55 -29.66 5.60
N HIS A 38 -11.35 -29.97 4.58
CA HIS A 38 -12.79 -29.76 4.62
C HIS A 38 -13.48 -30.58 5.74
N PRO A 39 -14.53 -30.04 6.41
CA PRO A 39 -14.97 -28.66 6.39
C PRO A 39 -14.13 -27.78 7.32
N TRP A 40 -13.94 -26.50 6.96
CA TRP A 40 -13.21 -25.53 7.77
C TRP A 40 -13.80 -24.12 7.67
N HIS A 41 -13.57 -23.32 8.71
CA HIS A 41 -14.02 -21.93 8.85
C HIS A 41 -12.99 -21.15 9.68
N LEU A 42 -12.48 -20.04 9.14
CA LEU A 42 -11.42 -19.22 9.70
C LEU A 42 -11.90 -17.77 9.87
N GLU A 43 -11.85 -17.26 11.09
CA GLU A 43 -12.22 -15.87 11.42
C GLU A 43 -10.97 -15.04 11.72
N LEU A 44 -10.80 -13.93 10.99
CA LEU A 44 -9.75 -12.95 11.23
C LEU A 44 -10.36 -11.64 11.76
N PRO A 45 -9.90 -11.15 12.93
CA PRO A 45 -10.39 -9.90 13.50
C PRO A 45 -9.79 -8.68 12.78
N ALA A 46 -10.34 -7.50 13.09
CA ALA A 46 -9.85 -6.24 12.56
C ALA A 46 -8.37 -6.01 12.94
N ARG A 47 -7.57 -5.49 12.01
CA ARG A 47 -6.15 -5.15 12.20
C ARG A 47 -5.85 -3.72 11.74
N PRO A 48 -4.90 -3.02 12.37
CA PRO A 48 -4.51 -1.66 11.98
C PRO A 48 -3.53 -1.63 10.80
N TYR A 49 -3.54 -2.65 9.94
CA TYR A 49 -2.62 -2.80 8.80
C TYR A 49 -3.26 -3.64 7.70
N ALA A 50 -2.77 -3.49 6.48
CA ALA A 50 -3.25 -4.28 5.36
C ALA A 50 -2.83 -5.74 5.51
N LEU A 51 -3.72 -6.65 5.14
CA LEU A 51 -3.50 -8.09 5.13
C LEU A 51 -3.53 -8.59 3.71
N PHE A 52 -2.71 -9.59 3.39
CA PHE A 52 -2.83 -10.32 2.14
C PHE A 52 -3.05 -11.80 2.40
N HIS A 53 -3.75 -12.45 1.47
CA HIS A 53 -4.04 -13.87 1.50
C HIS A 53 -3.85 -14.44 0.09
N TYR A 54 -3.03 -15.47 -0.02
CA TYR A 54 -2.75 -16.19 -1.24
C TYR A 54 -3.24 -17.63 -1.09
N LEU A 55 -4.18 -18.06 -1.92
CA LEU A 55 -4.67 -19.42 -1.92
C LEU A 55 -3.82 -20.26 -2.89
N SER A 56 -2.83 -20.98 -2.38
CA SER A 56 -1.92 -21.76 -3.25
C SER A 56 -2.52 -23.08 -3.72
N GLN A 57 -3.53 -23.60 -3.01
CA GLN A 57 -4.20 -24.84 -3.35
C GLN A 57 -5.65 -24.82 -2.88
N GLY A 58 -6.54 -25.48 -3.63
CA GLY A 58 -7.93 -25.73 -3.25
C GLY A 58 -8.86 -24.58 -3.58
N SER A 59 -9.91 -24.44 -2.79
CA SER A 59 -10.92 -23.38 -2.90
C SER A 59 -11.28 -22.83 -1.53
N ALA A 60 -11.79 -21.60 -1.52
CA ALA A 60 -12.29 -20.93 -0.34
C ALA A 60 -13.37 -19.92 -0.74
N THR A 61 -14.33 -19.67 0.14
CA THR A 61 -15.15 -18.45 0.08
C THR A 61 -14.60 -17.45 1.08
N LEU A 62 -14.22 -16.26 0.59
CA LEU A 62 -13.94 -15.09 1.41
C LEU A 62 -15.23 -14.32 1.63
N ALA A 63 -15.62 -14.13 2.88
CA ALA A 63 -16.72 -13.26 3.27
C ALA A 63 -16.19 -12.01 3.95
N LEU A 64 -16.69 -10.87 3.49
CA LEU A 64 -16.36 -9.54 3.96
C LEU A 64 -17.55 -8.93 4.69
N GLY A 65 -17.35 -7.75 5.29
CA GLY A 65 -18.46 -6.95 5.80
C GLY A 65 -19.54 -6.69 4.74
N GLN A 66 -20.76 -6.40 5.18
CA GLN A 66 -21.91 -6.08 4.32
C GLN A 66 -22.40 -7.24 3.41
N GLY A 67 -22.02 -8.49 3.71
CA GLY A 67 -22.53 -9.67 3.00
C GLY A 67 -21.89 -9.93 1.64
N GLN A 68 -20.78 -9.23 1.32
CA GLN A 68 -20.01 -9.51 0.11
C GLN A 68 -19.24 -10.82 0.26
N GLU A 69 -19.41 -11.72 -0.71
CA GLU A 69 -18.69 -12.98 -0.79
C GLU A 69 -17.89 -13.07 -2.09
N ILE A 70 -16.66 -13.56 -1.99
CA ILE A 70 -15.73 -13.73 -3.10
C ILE A 70 -15.32 -15.21 -3.14
N GLN A 71 -15.60 -15.86 -4.27
CA GLN A 71 -15.11 -17.21 -4.52
C GLN A 71 -13.63 -17.16 -4.93
N MET A 72 -12.82 -17.93 -4.22
CA MET A 72 -11.39 -18.04 -4.43
C MET A 72 -10.99 -19.46 -4.82
N THR A 73 -10.09 -19.54 -5.79
CA THR A 73 -9.47 -20.78 -6.27
C THR A 73 -7.95 -20.70 -6.18
N ALA A 74 -7.27 -21.83 -6.36
CA ALA A 74 -5.81 -21.88 -6.40
C ALA A 74 -5.22 -20.81 -7.33
N GLY A 75 -4.21 -20.10 -6.84
CA GLY A 75 -3.55 -18.98 -7.50
C GLY A 75 -4.14 -17.60 -7.20
N ASP A 76 -5.34 -17.52 -6.61
CA ASP A 76 -5.94 -16.22 -6.26
C ASP A 76 -5.20 -15.54 -5.11
N PHE A 77 -5.03 -14.23 -5.24
CA PHE A 77 -4.41 -13.37 -4.24
C PHE A 77 -5.34 -12.21 -3.89
N VAL A 78 -5.54 -11.96 -2.61
CA VAL A 78 -6.40 -10.87 -2.14
C VAL A 78 -5.67 -10.02 -1.10
N VAL A 79 -5.86 -8.70 -1.18
CA VAL A 79 -5.41 -7.74 -0.16
C VAL A 79 -6.61 -7.06 0.48
N ILE A 80 -6.70 -7.13 1.80
CA ILE A 80 -7.64 -6.35 2.62
C ILE A 80 -6.89 -5.10 3.09
N THR A 81 -7.17 -3.96 2.47
CA THR A 81 -6.25 -2.80 2.51
C THR A 81 -6.31 -2.02 3.81
N ARG A 82 -7.41 -2.11 4.57
CA ARG A 82 -7.56 -1.47 5.88
C ARG A 82 -7.69 -2.47 7.03
N GLY A 83 -7.41 -3.75 6.77
CA GLY A 83 -7.44 -4.81 7.77
C GLY A 83 -8.82 -5.02 8.38
N GLU A 84 -9.90 -4.76 7.65
CA GLU A 84 -11.26 -5.06 8.09
C GLU A 84 -11.41 -6.53 8.51
N PRO A 85 -12.27 -6.84 9.49
CA PRO A 85 -12.54 -8.21 9.88
C PRO A 85 -13.15 -8.97 8.70
N HIS A 86 -12.71 -10.21 8.51
CA HIS A 86 -13.15 -11.04 7.40
C HIS A 86 -12.99 -12.52 7.71
N VAL A 87 -13.64 -13.35 6.91
CA VAL A 87 -13.78 -14.77 7.15
C VAL A 87 -13.45 -15.56 5.89
N PHE A 88 -12.74 -16.67 6.05
CA PHE A 88 -12.59 -17.68 4.99
C PHE A 88 -13.26 -18.97 5.41
N TYR A 89 -13.93 -19.67 4.50
CA TYR A 89 -14.48 -21.00 4.78
C TYR A 89 -14.58 -21.87 3.52
N SER A 90 -14.55 -23.18 3.72
CA SER A 90 -15.09 -24.14 2.74
C SER A 90 -16.55 -24.48 3.02
N ASP A 91 -16.97 -24.38 4.28
CA ASP A 91 -18.36 -24.54 4.72
C ASP A 91 -18.59 -23.62 5.93
N ARG A 92 -19.54 -22.68 5.81
CA ARG A 92 -19.85 -21.71 6.86
C ARG A 92 -20.43 -22.35 8.13
N ARG A 93 -20.91 -23.59 8.05
CA ARG A 93 -21.43 -24.36 9.20
C ARG A 93 -20.35 -24.99 10.05
N ALA A 94 -19.09 -25.04 9.58
CA ALA A 94 -17.99 -25.56 10.36
C ALA A 94 -17.72 -24.68 11.60
N GLU A 95 -17.19 -25.31 12.65
CA GLU A 95 -16.77 -24.61 13.86
C GLU A 95 -15.66 -23.60 13.52
N PRO A 96 -15.79 -22.32 13.89
CA PRO A 96 -14.83 -21.29 13.50
C PRO A 96 -13.52 -21.38 14.29
N LEU A 97 -12.40 -21.46 13.57
CA LEU A 97 -11.08 -21.18 14.12
C LEU A 97 -10.85 -19.66 14.18
N ARG A 98 -10.74 -19.12 15.39
CA ARG A 98 -10.48 -17.69 15.62
C ARG A 98 -9.02 -17.39 15.78
N ILE A 99 -8.48 -16.53 14.91
CA ILE A 99 -7.08 -16.09 14.98
C ILE A 99 -6.98 -14.79 15.78
N MET A 100 -6.84 -14.92 17.10
CA MET A 100 -6.89 -13.78 18.02
C MET A 100 -5.58 -13.00 18.08
N ASP A 101 -4.47 -13.66 18.37
CA ASP A 101 -3.15 -13.03 18.52
C ASP A 101 -2.07 -13.85 17.86
N ILE A 102 -1.48 -13.29 16.81
CA ILE A 102 -0.22 -13.82 16.28
C ILE A 102 0.82 -12.77 16.60
N ASP A 103 1.69 -13.12 17.53
CA ASP A 103 2.66 -12.23 18.14
C ASP A 103 3.49 -11.49 17.07
N ARG A 104 3.56 -10.16 17.21
CA ARG A 104 4.27 -9.24 16.32
C ARG A 104 5.79 -9.25 16.57
N SER A 105 6.25 -9.92 17.62
CA SER A 105 7.58 -9.76 18.17
C SER A 105 8.70 -10.52 17.42
N SER A 106 8.38 -11.46 16.52
CA SER A 106 9.40 -12.17 15.74
C SER A 106 8.95 -12.49 14.30
N PRO A 107 9.86 -12.41 13.30
CA PRO A 107 9.62 -12.86 11.93
C PRO A 107 9.60 -14.40 11.88
N ARG A 108 8.58 -15.01 12.49
CA ARG A 108 8.41 -16.46 12.49
C ARG A 108 7.34 -16.83 11.48
N LEU A 109 7.64 -17.84 10.68
CA LEU A 109 6.64 -18.58 9.93
C LEU A 109 5.82 -19.42 10.91
N VAL A 110 4.51 -19.25 10.91
CA VAL A 110 3.60 -20.05 11.74
C VAL A 110 2.82 -20.99 10.84
N PHE A 111 2.97 -22.30 11.06
CA PHE A 111 2.18 -23.32 10.40
C PHE A 111 0.94 -23.65 11.24
N VAL A 112 -0.23 -23.53 10.64
CA VAL A 112 -1.51 -23.84 11.28
C VAL A 112 -2.20 -24.94 10.47
N ARG A 113 -2.50 -26.05 11.12
CA ARG A 113 -3.31 -27.13 10.55
C ARG A 113 -4.69 -27.13 11.20
N HIS A 114 -5.75 -27.10 10.40
CA HIS A 114 -7.12 -27.07 10.92
C HIS A 114 -8.09 -27.81 10.00
N GLY A 115 -9.24 -28.20 10.56
CA GLY A 115 -10.21 -29.05 9.89
C GLY A 115 -9.79 -30.52 9.87
N THR A 116 -10.41 -31.31 9.01
CA THR A 116 -10.11 -32.74 8.91
C THR A 116 -8.83 -32.98 8.11
N ARG A 117 -8.35 -34.24 8.03
CA ARG A 117 -7.32 -34.61 7.04
C ARG A 117 -7.92 -35.06 5.69
N ALA A 118 -9.25 -35.03 5.58
CA ALA A 118 -9.94 -35.46 4.37
C ALA A 118 -9.84 -34.40 3.28
N LYS A 119 -9.89 -34.86 2.02
CA LYS A 119 -9.95 -33.98 0.85
C LYS A 119 -11.37 -33.40 0.71
N PRO A 120 -11.51 -32.22 0.08
CA PRO A 120 -10.44 -31.38 -0.46
C PRO A 120 -9.64 -30.67 0.63
N LEU A 121 -8.34 -30.49 0.35
CA LEU A 121 -7.43 -29.68 1.17
C LEU A 121 -7.26 -28.31 0.50
N SER A 122 -7.21 -27.27 1.31
CA SER A 122 -6.89 -25.90 0.90
C SER A 122 -5.64 -25.44 1.62
N THR A 123 -4.75 -24.75 0.89
CA THR A 123 -3.51 -24.20 1.45
C THR A 123 -3.48 -22.71 1.21
N MET A 124 -3.32 -21.94 2.29
CA MET A 124 -3.36 -20.48 2.24
C MET A 124 -2.16 -19.86 2.95
N ILE A 125 -1.49 -18.94 2.26
CA ILE A 125 -0.40 -18.15 2.81
C ILE A 125 -0.94 -16.76 3.11
N CYS A 126 -0.81 -16.32 4.36
CA CYS A 126 -1.25 -14.99 4.78
C CYS A 126 -0.06 -14.16 5.25
N GLY A 127 -0.14 -12.86 5.04
CA GLY A 127 0.81 -11.92 5.61
C GLY A 127 0.23 -10.52 5.74
N ASN A 128 1.10 -9.56 6.07
CA ASN A 128 0.70 -8.18 6.24
C ASN A 128 1.65 -7.20 5.55
N PHE A 129 1.11 -6.01 5.27
CA PHE A 129 1.87 -4.83 4.91
C PHE A 129 1.69 -3.80 6.03
N THR A 130 2.74 -3.55 6.82
CA THR A 130 2.70 -2.46 7.82
C THR A 130 3.42 -1.24 7.29
N VAL A 131 2.85 -0.05 7.52
CA VAL A 131 3.49 1.21 7.15
C VAL A 131 4.18 1.79 8.39
N SER A 132 5.50 1.95 8.33
CA SER A 132 6.31 2.41 9.47
C SER A 132 5.99 3.86 9.88
N ARG A 133 5.44 4.65 8.95
CA ARG A 133 5.02 6.04 9.16
C ARG A 133 3.71 6.26 8.41
N PRO A 134 2.54 6.12 9.06
CA PRO A 134 1.29 6.53 8.43
C PRO A 134 1.34 8.05 8.23
N MET A 135 1.69 8.46 7.02
CA MET A 135 1.39 9.80 6.56
C MET A 135 -0.09 9.83 6.21
N PHE A 136 -0.79 10.92 6.53
CA PHE A 136 -2.11 11.19 5.96
C PHE A 136 -1.99 11.09 4.42
N GLY A 137 -2.84 10.30 3.78
CA GLY A 137 -2.74 10.00 2.35
C GLY A 137 -1.72 8.92 2.00
N SER A 138 -1.51 7.94 2.89
CA SER A 138 -0.71 6.75 2.53
C SER A 138 -1.34 6.07 1.30
N VAL A 139 -0.52 5.45 0.45
CA VAL A 139 -1.03 4.76 -0.75
C VAL A 139 -2.16 3.78 -0.43
N LEU A 140 -2.07 3.11 0.74
CA LEU A 140 -3.08 2.17 1.24
C LEU A 140 -4.45 2.84 1.46
N GLU A 141 -4.50 4.10 1.87
CA GLU A 141 -5.76 4.84 2.06
C GLU A 141 -6.46 5.14 0.72
N LEU A 142 -5.67 5.29 -0.34
CA LEU A 142 -6.14 5.54 -1.70
C LEU A 142 -6.57 4.26 -2.44
N LEU A 143 -6.25 3.09 -1.88
CA LEU A 143 -6.67 1.81 -2.45
C LEU A 143 -8.16 1.54 -2.16
N PRO A 144 -8.83 0.80 -3.05
CA PRO A 144 -10.11 0.21 -2.69
C PRO A 144 -9.96 -0.71 -1.47
N PRO A 145 -11.04 -0.97 -0.70
CA PRO A 145 -10.99 -1.82 0.49
C PRO A 145 -10.41 -3.22 0.21
N VAL A 146 -10.62 -3.73 -1.00
CA VAL A 146 -10.19 -5.07 -1.42
C VAL A 146 -9.52 -5.00 -2.79
N LEU A 147 -8.31 -5.56 -2.90
CA LEU A 147 -7.68 -5.88 -4.18
C LEU A 147 -7.79 -7.38 -4.40
N LEU A 148 -8.41 -7.81 -5.50
CA LEU A 148 -8.43 -9.22 -5.91
C LEU A 148 -7.60 -9.35 -7.19
N LEU A 149 -6.59 -10.21 -7.15
CA LEU A 149 -5.77 -10.57 -8.29
C LEU A 149 -6.08 -12.02 -8.65
N LYS A 150 -6.48 -12.23 -9.89
CA LYS A 150 -6.62 -13.56 -10.49
C LYS A 150 -5.30 -13.97 -11.14
N PRO A 151 -4.98 -15.27 -11.22
CA PRO A 151 -3.80 -15.75 -11.95
C PRO A 151 -3.77 -15.20 -13.38
N THR A 152 -2.62 -14.66 -13.77
CA THR A 152 -2.33 -14.24 -15.15
C THR A 152 -1.30 -15.18 -15.77
N ALA A 153 -1.13 -15.13 -17.09
CA ALA A 153 -0.12 -15.92 -17.80
C ALA A 153 1.31 -15.66 -17.28
N ASP A 154 1.58 -14.44 -16.80
CA ASP A 154 2.86 -14.04 -16.20
C ASP A 154 2.89 -14.21 -14.67
N GLY A 155 1.94 -14.94 -14.07
CA GLY A 155 1.70 -14.99 -12.62
C GLY A 155 2.81 -15.63 -11.76
N ASP A 156 3.83 -16.25 -12.37
CA ASP A 156 4.92 -16.96 -11.69
C ASP A 156 5.72 -16.06 -10.73
N TRP A 157 5.74 -14.74 -10.96
CA TRP A 157 6.44 -13.79 -10.09
C TRP A 157 5.91 -13.84 -8.65
N LEU A 158 4.60 -14.04 -8.47
CA LEU A 158 3.96 -14.00 -7.15
C LEU A 158 4.41 -15.19 -6.32
N GLU A 159 4.33 -16.38 -6.90
CA GLU A 159 4.81 -17.61 -6.28
C GLU A 159 6.32 -17.56 -6.01
N ALA A 160 7.11 -16.99 -6.93
CA ALA A 160 8.54 -16.83 -6.76
C ALA A 160 8.87 -15.94 -5.55
N ILE A 161 8.20 -14.79 -5.39
CA ILE A 161 8.39 -13.90 -4.24
C ILE A 161 7.95 -14.59 -2.95
N LEU A 162 6.75 -15.19 -2.92
CA LEU A 162 6.23 -15.87 -1.72
C LEU A 162 7.12 -17.04 -1.29
N ARG A 163 7.61 -17.85 -2.24
CA ARG A 163 8.57 -18.93 -1.99
C ARG A 163 9.88 -18.40 -1.42
N ARG A 164 10.37 -17.27 -1.93
CA ARG A 164 11.58 -16.65 -1.41
C ARG A 164 11.37 -16.13 0.01
N MET A 165 10.26 -15.46 0.28
CA MET A 165 9.92 -14.97 1.63
C MET A 165 9.79 -16.15 2.61
N PHE A 166 9.12 -17.23 2.21
CA PHE A 166 9.01 -18.46 3.00
C PHE A 166 10.38 -19.06 3.33
N SER A 167 11.27 -19.16 2.34
CA SER A 167 12.63 -19.66 2.54
C SER A 167 13.49 -18.77 3.45
N GLU A 168 13.21 -17.46 3.47
CA GLU A 168 13.87 -16.52 4.36
C GLU A 168 13.37 -16.70 5.81
N THR A 169 12.08 -16.99 6.02
CA THR A 169 11.51 -17.23 7.36
C THR A 169 11.90 -18.56 8.01
N THR A 170 12.29 -19.57 7.23
CA THR A 170 12.68 -20.88 7.78
C THR A 170 14.12 -20.92 8.31
N LEU A 171 14.95 -19.92 7.97
CA LEU A 171 16.38 -19.89 8.32
C LEU A 171 16.72 -18.57 9.03
N GLU A 172 17.01 -18.62 10.33
CA GLU A 172 17.46 -17.44 11.08
C GLU A 172 18.89 -17.05 10.63
N ARG A 173 18.97 -16.12 9.68
CA ARG A 173 20.24 -15.66 9.08
C ARG A 173 20.49 -14.18 9.38
N PRO A 174 21.75 -13.74 9.46
CA PRO A 174 22.07 -12.32 9.52
C PRO A 174 21.39 -11.56 8.36
N GLY A 175 20.69 -10.47 8.68
CA GLY A 175 19.99 -9.65 7.70
C GLY A 175 18.58 -10.11 7.30
N GLN A 176 18.08 -11.24 7.81
CA GLN A 176 16.76 -11.81 7.49
C GLN A 176 15.62 -10.78 7.56
N ARG A 177 15.56 -10.00 8.65
CA ARG A 177 14.52 -8.95 8.83
C ARG A 177 14.54 -7.91 7.72
N VAL A 178 15.72 -7.52 7.26
CA VAL A 178 15.88 -6.54 6.18
C VAL A 178 15.49 -7.18 4.85
N ALA A 179 15.92 -8.41 4.59
CA ALA A 179 15.57 -9.15 3.39
C ALA A 179 14.04 -9.33 3.26
N LEU A 180 13.37 -9.77 4.32
CA LEU A 180 11.90 -9.89 4.36
C LEU A 180 11.21 -8.54 4.11
N SER A 181 11.69 -7.45 4.74
CA SER A 181 11.14 -6.12 4.51
C SER A 181 11.23 -5.71 3.05
N ARG A 182 12.36 -5.98 2.38
CA ARG A 182 12.56 -5.66 0.95
C ARG A 182 11.72 -6.54 0.04
N LEU A 183 11.61 -7.83 0.32
CA LEU A 183 10.74 -8.73 -0.44
C LEU A 183 9.27 -8.31 -0.33
N THR A 184 8.84 -7.85 0.84
CA THR A 184 7.49 -7.34 1.07
C THR A 184 7.22 -6.03 0.32
N GLU A 185 8.21 -5.12 0.27
CA GLU A 185 8.13 -3.93 -0.59
C GLU A 185 7.98 -4.34 -2.07
N VAL A 186 8.78 -5.29 -2.55
CA VAL A 186 8.70 -5.80 -3.94
C VAL A 186 7.35 -6.47 -4.20
N LEU A 187 6.89 -7.36 -3.30
CA LEU A 187 5.58 -8.02 -3.39
C LEU A 187 4.46 -6.98 -3.55
N PHE A 188 4.47 -5.94 -2.72
CA PHE A 188 3.45 -4.91 -2.76
C PHE A 188 3.46 -4.14 -4.08
N VAL A 189 4.64 -3.77 -4.58
CA VAL A 189 4.78 -3.08 -5.88
C VAL A 189 4.21 -3.94 -7.00
N GLU A 190 4.56 -5.23 -7.04
CA GLU A 190 4.10 -6.14 -8.09
C GLU A 190 2.59 -6.42 -7.99
N VAL A 191 2.05 -6.53 -6.77
CA VAL A 191 0.59 -6.61 -6.55
C VAL A 191 -0.11 -5.38 -7.11
N LEU A 192 0.39 -4.17 -6.83
CA LEU A 192 -0.21 -2.95 -7.37
C LEU A 192 -0.10 -2.89 -8.90
N ARG A 193 1.05 -3.24 -9.48
CA ARG A 193 1.24 -3.28 -10.94
C ARG A 193 0.28 -4.25 -11.62
N SER A 194 0.21 -5.48 -11.11
CA SER A 194 -0.68 -6.52 -11.63
C SER A 194 -2.15 -6.11 -11.49
N TRP A 195 -2.54 -5.55 -10.33
CA TRP A 195 -3.89 -5.06 -10.13
C TRP A 195 -4.24 -3.92 -11.09
N ILE A 196 -3.35 -2.91 -11.23
CA ILE A 196 -3.53 -1.81 -12.19
C ILE A 196 -3.70 -2.32 -13.61
N ALA A 197 -2.88 -3.28 -14.03
CA ALA A 197 -2.95 -3.87 -15.37
C ALA A 197 -4.25 -4.66 -15.61
N SER A 198 -4.88 -5.15 -14.54
CA SER A 198 -6.17 -5.86 -14.62
C SER A 198 -7.39 -4.94 -14.72
N LEU A 199 -7.24 -3.63 -14.47
CA LEU A 199 -8.36 -2.69 -14.44
C LEU A 199 -8.90 -2.41 -15.84
N SER A 200 -10.23 -2.36 -15.97
CA SER A 200 -10.87 -1.77 -17.15
C SER A 200 -10.75 -0.24 -17.12
N PRO A 201 -10.77 0.44 -18.29
CA PRO A 201 -10.72 1.89 -18.34
C PRO A 201 -11.76 2.56 -17.43
N GLY A 202 -11.28 3.38 -16.50
CA GLY A 202 -12.11 4.14 -15.56
C GLY A 202 -12.50 3.40 -14.28
N GLN A 203 -11.96 2.22 -14.01
CA GLN A 203 -12.06 1.53 -12.73
C GLN A 203 -10.83 1.79 -11.85
N GLY A 204 -10.88 1.37 -10.58
CA GLY A 204 -9.71 1.37 -9.69
C GLY A 204 -9.34 2.71 -9.05
N GLY A 205 -10.25 3.69 -9.08
CA GLY A 205 -10.09 4.96 -8.38
C GLY A 205 -8.82 5.71 -8.77
N TRP A 206 -8.11 6.25 -7.78
CA TRP A 206 -6.89 7.03 -8.00
C TRP A 206 -5.81 6.25 -8.78
N LEU A 207 -5.60 4.98 -8.45
CA LEU A 207 -4.60 4.16 -9.16
C LEU A 207 -4.99 3.90 -10.62
N GLY A 208 -6.27 3.64 -10.89
CA GLY A 208 -6.74 3.54 -12.27
C GLY A 208 -6.67 4.88 -13.02
N ALA A 209 -6.79 6.00 -12.31
CA ALA A 209 -6.63 7.33 -12.88
C ALA A 209 -5.20 7.61 -13.37
N ILE A 210 -4.18 7.00 -12.75
CA ILE A 210 -2.77 7.10 -13.19
C ILE A 210 -2.57 6.46 -14.56
N SER A 211 -3.30 5.38 -14.85
CA SER A 211 -3.24 4.68 -16.14
C SER A 211 -4.19 5.27 -17.20
N ASP A 212 -5.03 6.24 -16.85
CA ASP A 212 -5.90 6.91 -17.81
C ASP A 212 -5.09 7.76 -18.79
N PRO A 213 -5.34 7.69 -20.10
CA PRO A 213 -4.53 8.37 -21.11
C PRO A 213 -4.56 9.90 -21.03
N HIS A 214 -5.56 10.49 -20.36
CA HIS A 214 -5.64 11.95 -20.18
C HIS A 214 -5.42 12.37 -18.72
N ILE A 215 -5.97 11.63 -17.76
CA ILE A 215 -5.84 11.96 -16.34
C ILE A 215 -4.46 11.58 -15.80
N GLY A 216 -3.86 10.48 -16.25
CA GLY A 216 -2.50 10.08 -15.88
C GLY A 216 -1.46 11.17 -16.16
N PRO A 217 -1.38 11.71 -17.41
CA PRO A 217 -0.51 12.84 -17.72
C PRO A 217 -0.80 14.10 -16.90
N ALA A 218 -2.06 14.42 -16.61
CA ALA A 218 -2.41 15.55 -15.74
C ALA A 218 -1.91 15.36 -14.30
N LEU A 219 -2.09 14.16 -13.74
CA LEU A 219 -1.57 13.80 -12.42
C LEU A 219 -0.04 13.90 -12.42
N LYS A 220 0.62 13.43 -13.48
CA LYS A 220 2.08 13.51 -13.62
C LYS A 220 2.57 14.96 -13.56
N LEU A 221 1.95 15.86 -14.32
CA LEU A 221 2.26 17.30 -14.29
C LEU A 221 2.12 17.89 -12.87
N ILE A 222 1.03 17.56 -12.16
CA ILE A 222 0.80 18.04 -10.80
C ILE A 222 1.87 17.50 -9.83
N HIS A 223 2.28 16.25 -9.99
CA HIS A 223 3.30 15.62 -9.16
C HIS A 223 4.73 16.10 -9.46
N GLU A 224 5.01 16.47 -10.71
CA GLU A 224 6.29 17.02 -11.17
C GLU A 224 6.52 18.45 -10.69
N SER A 225 5.47 19.27 -10.63
CA SER A 225 5.58 20.68 -10.24
C SER A 225 4.41 21.10 -9.35
N PRO A 226 4.31 20.58 -8.11
CA PRO A 226 3.21 20.91 -7.21
C PRO A 226 3.14 22.41 -6.88
N GLU A 227 4.27 23.11 -6.90
CA GLU A 227 4.40 24.54 -6.63
C GLU A 227 3.78 25.44 -7.70
N ARG A 228 3.63 24.95 -8.92
CA ARG A 228 3.07 25.72 -10.04
C ARG A 228 1.60 26.07 -9.79
N PRO A 229 1.12 27.27 -10.16
CA PRO A 229 -0.29 27.67 -10.02
C PRO A 229 -1.16 27.00 -11.09
N TRP A 230 -1.38 25.69 -10.97
CA TRP A 230 -2.19 24.92 -11.91
C TRP A 230 -3.62 25.45 -12.00
N THR A 231 -4.07 25.73 -13.22
CA THR A 231 -5.48 26.03 -13.51
C THR A 231 -6.12 24.86 -14.25
N LEU A 232 -7.44 24.74 -14.13
CA LEU A 232 -8.20 23.74 -14.91
C LEU A 232 -7.98 23.90 -16.42
N SER A 233 -7.81 25.13 -16.91
CA SER A 233 -7.59 25.39 -18.33
C SER A 233 -6.20 24.95 -18.78
N ASP A 234 -5.16 25.23 -18.00
CA ASP A 234 -3.78 24.84 -18.30
C ASP A 234 -3.65 23.31 -18.37
N LEU A 235 -4.17 22.60 -17.35
CA LEU A 235 -4.14 21.14 -17.31
C LEU A 235 -4.96 20.51 -18.43
N ALA A 236 -6.19 20.98 -18.65
CA ALA A 236 -7.06 20.44 -19.70
C ALA A 236 -6.42 20.59 -21.10
N HIS A 237 -5.83 21.75 -21.39
CA HIS A 237 -5.13 22.00 -22.64
C HIS A 237 -3.93 21.06 -22.84
N ARG A 238 -3.11 20.87 -21.80
CA ARG A 238 -1.94 19.97 -21.85
C ARG A 238 -2.28 18.51 -22.11
N VAL A 239 -3.48 18.07 -21.72
CA VAL A 239 -3.92 16.68 -21.89
C VAL A 239 -4.94 16.50 -23.03
N GLY A 240 -5.13 17.52 -23.85
CA GLY A 240 -5.97 17.46 -25.05
C GLY A 240 -7.47 17.37 -24.78
N LEU A 241 -7.95 17.90 -23.65
CA LEU A 241 -9.37 17.90 -23.29
C LEU A 241 -9.93 19.31 -23.15
N GLY A 242 -11.23 19.45 -23.41
CA GLY A 242 -11.98 20.67 -23.04
C GLY A 242 -12.11 20.79 -21.52
N ARG A 243 -12.14 22.03 -21.00
CA ARG A 243 -12.15 22.32 -19.54
C ARG A 243 -13.22 21.53 -18.76
N SER A 244 -14.46 21.53 -19.23
CA SER A 244 -15.58 20.84 -18.56
C SER A 244 -15.42 19.31 -18.61
N VAL A 245 -14.96 18.78 -19.75
CA VAL A 245 -14.72 17.33 -19.93
C VAL A 245 -13.59 16.86 -19.02
N PHE A 246 -12.49 17.62 -18.96
CA PHE A 246 -11.37 17.33 -18.06
C PHE A 246 -11.82 17.34 -16.59
N SER A 247 -12.52 18.40 -16.15
CA SER A 247 -12.96 18.50 -14.76
C SER A 247 -13.88 17.36 -14.35
N ALA A 248 -14.83 16.98 -15.22
CA ALA A 248 -15.75 15.87 -14.97
C ALA A 248 -15.02 14.52 -14.93
N ARG A 249 -14.14 14.25 -15.91
CA ARG A 249 -13.36 13.01 -15.98
C ARG A 249 -12.40 12.88 -14.79
N PHE A 250 -11.67 13.95 -14.46
CA PHE A 250 -10.76 13.97 -13.31
C PHE A 250 -11.52 13.64 -12.02
N THR A 251 -12.62 14.35 -11.75
CA THR A 251 -13.40 14.13 -10.53
C THR A 251 -13.97 12.72 -10.47
N LYS A 252 -14.44 12.17 -11.59
CA LYS A 252 -14.95 10.81 -11.67
C LYS A 252 -13.88 9.76 -11.35
N LEU A 253 -12.66 9.91 -11.87
CA LEU A 253 -11.60 8.91 -11.71
C LEU A 253 -10.83 9.07 -10.39
N VAL A 254 -10.52 10.31 -10.01
CA VAL A 254 -9.72 10.63 -8.83
C VAL A 254 -10.57 10.70 -7.56
N GLY A 255 -11.90 10.87 -7.69
CA GLY A 255 -12.84 10.98 -6.57
C GLY A 255 -12.89 12.37 -5.92
N GLN A 256 -12.12 13.34 -6.42
CA GLN A 256 -12.09 14.71 -5.92
C GLN A 256 -11.76 15.73 -7.02
N SER A 257 -12.00 17.01 -6.75
CA SER A 257 -11.68 18.07 -7.70
C SER A 257 -10.17 18.28 -7.82
N VAL A 258 -9.74 18.78 -8.99
CA VAL A 258 -8.33 19.09 -9.29
C VAL A 258 -7.73 20.05 -8.25
N TYR A 259 -8.46 21.09 -7.87
CA TYR A 259 -7.98 22.08 -6.90
C TYR A 259 -7.72 21.45 -5.53
N ARG A 260 -8.64 20.59 -5.07
CA ARG A 260 -8.48 19.88 -3.81
C ARG A 260 -7.27 18.94 -3.86
N TYR A 261 -7.14 18.19 -4.96
CA TYR A 261 -6.00 17.29 -5.19
C TYR A 261 -4.65 18.01 -5.12
N VAL A 262 -4.52 19.17 -5.79
CA VAL A 262 -3.29 19.98 -5.77
C VAL A 262 -2.97 20.46 -4.34
N ILE A 263 -3.97 20.89 -3.57
CA ILE A 263 -3.77 21.27 -2.17
C ILE A 263 -3.27 20.09 -1.34
N GLU A 264 -3.94 18.94 -1.41
CA GLU A 264 -3.57 17.74 -0.66
C GLU A 264 -2.14 17.31 -1.01
N ARG A 265 -1.77 17.36 -2.30
CA ARG A 265 -0.41 17.06 -2.75
C ARG A 265 0.64 18.04 -2.19
N ARG A 266 0.36 19.34 -2.21
CA ARG A 266 1.25 20.37 -1.63
C ARG A 266 1.42 20.20 -0.12
N MET A 267 0.34 19.88 0.61
CA MET A 267 0.40 19.65 2.05
C MET A 267 1.21 18.39 2.38
N ALA A 268 1.02 17.31 1.62
CA ALA A 268 1.81 16.09 1.78
C ALA A 268 3.31 16.33 1.49
N GLU A 269 3.65 17.14 0.48
CA GLU A 269 5.03 17.53 0.21
C GLU A 269 5.61 18.38 1.35
N ALA A 270 4.85 19.35 1.85
CA ALA A 270 5.28 20.18 2.96
C ALA A 270 5.51 19.37 4.24
N ALA A 271 4.64 18.40 4.54
CA ALA A 271 4.81 17.50 5.68
C ALA A 271 6.11 16.68 5.55
N PHE A 272 6.37 16.12 4.37
CA PHE A 272 7.60 15.41 4.08
C PHE A 272 8.84 16.30 4.28
N LEU A 273 8.84 17.53 3.76
CA LEU A 273 9.95 18.48 3.92
C LEU A 273 10.15 18.91 5.38
N LEU A 274 9.07 19.09 6.14
CA LEU A 274 9.14 19.41 7.57
C LEU A 274 9.80 18.30 8.38
N GLU A 275 9.59 17.04 7.98
CA GLU A 275 10.13 15.85 8.65
C GLU A 275 11.58 15.55 8.25
N THR A 276 11.94 15.77 6.99
CA THR A 276 13.22 15.32 6.41
C THR A 276 14.26 16.42 6.24
N SER A 277 13.91 17.69 6.50
CA SER A 277 14.83 18.82 6.36
C SER A 277 14.71 19.83 7.49
N ASP A 278 15.75 20.65 7.67
CA ASP A 278 15.80 21.78 8.60
C ASP A 278 15.41 23.12 7.96
N GLU A 279 14.83 23.10 6.75
CA GLU A 279 14.46 24.32 6.04
C GLU A 279 13.48 25.19 6.85
N SER A 280 13.55 26.52 6.70
CA SER A 280 12.60 27.40 7.37
C SER A 280 11.17 27.17 6.87
N ILE A 281 10.16 27.42 7.72
CA ILE A 281 8.75 27.29 7.33
C ILE A 281 8.43 28.17 6.10
N ALA A 282 9.02 29.36 6.03
CA ALA A 282 8.86 30.25 4.88
C ALA A 282 9.44 29.66 3.59
N ARG A 283 10.62 29.05 3.65
CA ARG A 283 11.22 28.39 2.48
C ARG A 283 10.40 27.18 2.03
N ILE A 284 9.90 26.37 2.97
CA ILE A 284 9.00 25.25 2.65
C ILE A 284 7.70 25.74 2.01
N ALA A 285 7.10 26.82 2.54
CA ALA A 285 5.90 27.43 1.96
C ALA A 285 6.11 27.83 0.50
N ASN A 286 7.22 28.51 0.20
CA ASN A 286 7.58 28.87 -1.19
C ASN A 286 7.79 27.63 -2.07
N ARG A 287 8.50 26.62 -1.57
CA ARG A 287 8.78 25.37 -2.32
C ARG A 287 7.52 24.58 -2.67
N VAL A 288 6.44 24.73 -1.91
CA VAL A 288 5.14 24.08 -2.21
C VAL A 288 4.12 25.05 -2.83
N GLY A 289 4.57 26.22 -3.29
CA GLY A 289 3.78 27.15 -4.11
C GLY A 289 2.88 28.11 -3.33
N TYR A 290 3.25 28.48 -2.11
CA TYR A 290 2.57 29.52 -1.32
C TYR A 290 3.45 30.76 -1.19
N GLU A 291 2.91 31.92 -1.55
CA GLU A 291 3.61 33.21 -1.50
C GLU A 291 3.91 33.67 -0.07
N THR A 292 3.08 33.28 0.90
CA THR A 292 3.25 33.69 2.30
C THR A 292 3.23 32.51 3.25
N ALA A 293 4.14 32.54 4.23
CA ALA A 293 4.20 31.53 5.30
C ALA A 293 2.92 31.50 6.14
N ALA A 294 2.21 32.63 6.27
CA ALA A 294 0.96 32.74 7.00
C ALA A 294 -0.18 31.97 6.32
N ALA A 295 -0.37 32.16 5.02
CA ALA A 295 -1.39 31.44 4.25
C ALA A 295 -1.12 29.93 4.26
N PHE A 296 0.15 29.54 4.05
CA PHE A 296 0.58 28.16 4.16
C PHE A 296 0.29 27.58 5.55
N SER A 297 0.69 28.25 6.63
CA SER A 297 0.54 27.75 8.00
C SER A 297 -0.92 27.55 8.39
N LYS A 298 -1.81 28.47 7.99
CA LYS A 298 -3.26 28.35 8.21
C LYS A 298 -3.84 27.11 7.52
N LEU A 299 -3.46 26.89 6.26
CA LEU A 299 -3.95 25.76 5.48
C LEU A 299 -3.36 24.43 5.97
N PHE A 300 -2.08 24.41 6.31
CA PHE A 300 -1.39 23.25 6.88
C PHE A 300 -2.03 22.83 8.21
N HIS A 301 -2.31 23.79 9.08
CA HIS A 301 -3.03 23.52 10.34
C HIS A 301 -4.42 22.94 10.10
N ARG A 302 -5.19 23.48 9.15
CA ARG A 302 -6.49 22.93 8.77
C ARG A 302 -6.40 21.49 8.28
N HIS A 303 -5.32 21.13 7.57
CA HIS A 303 -5.13 19.82 6.97
C HIS A 303 -4.58 18.77 7.95
N HIS A 304 -3.64 19.16 8.81
CA HIS A 304 -2.90 18.23 9.68
C HIS A 304 -3.20 18.40 11.17
N GLY A 305 -4.09 19.32 11.55
CA GLY A 305 -4.45 19.61 12.95
C GLY A 305 -3.36 20.35 13.75
N LEU A 306 -2.15 20.48 13.21
CA LEU A 306 -0.99 21.11 13.87
C LEU A 306 -0.40 22.22 12.98
N SER A 307 0.10 23.28 13.59
CA SER A 307 0.94 24.26 12.89
C SER A 307 2.22 23.58 12.36
N PRO A 308 2.82 24.05 11.25
CA PRO A 308 4.03 23.43 10.68
C PRO A 308 5.19 23.23 11.69
N GLY A 309 5.45 24.21 12.54
CA GLY A 309 6.50 24.13 13.56
C GLY A 309 6.24 23.06 14.62
N ARG A 310 5.01 23.01 15.16
CA ARG A 310 4.60 21.95 16.10
C ARG A 310 4.62 20.57 15.45
N TYR A 311 4.16 20.46 14.20
CA TYR A 311 4.19 19.21 13.44
C TYR A 311 5.62 18.66 13.32
N ARG A 312 6.59 19.50 12.94
CA ARG A 312 8.01 19.15 12.88
C ARG A 312 8.54 18.66 14.23
N ALA A 313 8.25 19.38 15.30
CA ALA A 313 8.73 19.04 16.64
C ALA A 313 8.25 17.65 17.06
N VAL A 314 6.94 17.39 16.98
CA VAL A 314 6.33 16.11 17.37
C VAL A 314 6.92 14.95 16.56
N ARG A 315 7.01 15.09 15.23
CA ARG A 315 7.50 14.00 14.36
C ARG A 315 8.98 13.66 14.59
N ARG A 316 9.81 14.65 14.95
CA ARG A 316 11.22 14.40 15.31
C ARG A 316 11.36 13.70 16.66
N SER A 317 10.54 14.09 17.64
CA SER A 317 10.51 13.43 18.95
C SER A 317 10.08 11.95 18.86
N ASP A 318 9.09 11.64 18.02
CA ASP A 318 8.63 10.26 17.77
C ASP A 318 9.68 9.41 17.04
N GLY A 319 10.46 10.02 16.12
CA GLY A 319 11.57 9.37 15.45
C GLY A 319 12.70 8.97 16.40
N GLY A 320 13.00 9.82 17.40
CA GLY A 320 14.02 9.56 18.43
C GLY A 320 13.60 8.51 19.46
N ARG A 321 12.34 8.51 19.90
CA ARG A 321 11.85 7.55 20.92
C ARG A 321 11.76 6.10 20.41
N ARG A 322 11.58 5.87 19.10
CA ARG A 322 11.44 4.51 18.53
C ARG A 322 12.77 3.87 18.11
N GLN A 323 13.89 4.60 18.10
CA GLN A 323 15.23 4.03 17.88
C GLN A 323 15.92 3.57 19.18
N GLY A 324 15.41 3.94 20.37
CA GLY A 324 16.07 3.69 21.66
C GLY A 324 15.45 2.62 22.57
N GLY A 325 14.42 1.90 22.14
CA GLY A 325 13.68 0.96 23.01
C GLY A 325 14.09 -0.50 22.85
N VAL A 326 15.29 -0.88 23.29
CA VAL A 326 15.56 -2.29 23.67
C VAL A 326 15.19 -2.42 25.14
N LEU A 327 13.93 -2.76 25.42
CA LEU A 327 13.56 -3.24 26.75
C LEU A 327 13.95 -4.71 26.84
N VAL A 328 15.11 -4.95 27.44
CA VAL A 328 15.47 -6.26 27.98
C VAL A 328 14.52 -6.51 29.15
N ALA A 329 13.54 -7.39 28.97
CA ALA A 329 12.77 -7.90 30.09
C ALA A 329 13.60 -9.00 30.75
N GLU A 330 14.03 -8.73 31.99
CA GLU A 330 14.64 -9.69 32.89
C GLU A 330 13.69 -10.88 33.11
N VAL A 331 14.25 -12.08 32.98
CA VAL A 331 13.62 -13.33 33.40
C VAL A 331 13.81 -13.42 34.91
N ALA A 332 12.72 -13.48 35.66
CA ALA A 332 12.74 -13.90 37.06
C ALA A 332 12.44 -15.40 37.13
N ASP A 333 13.24 -16.10 37.94
CA ASP A 333 13.30 -17.55 38.16
C ASP A 333 11.96 -18.24 38.48
#